data_AF-A0A9P8F3W3-F1
#
_entry.id   AF-A0A9P8F3W3-F1
#
_cell.length_a   1.000
_cell.length_b   1.000
_cell.length_c   1.000
_cell.angle_alpha   90.00
_cell.angle_beta   90.00
_cell.angle_gamma   90.00
#
_symmetry.space_group_name_H-M   'P 1'
#
loop_
_entity.id
_entity.type
_entity.pdbx_description
1 polymer ?
#
loop_
_entity_poly.entity_id
_entity_poly.type
_entity_poly.pdbx_seq_one_letter_code
_entity_poly.pdbx_strand_id
1 'polypeptide(L)'
;FDDEDQEMEDADQDTSAVNLEVANSGKVTAHKEDGTRISTPLQGSQQSATSRTSASARLAAARELLSTPTSQRPANTPAIQPASQEWHIEFSVDGQPLSNDTTIYRAVHFNQTHPDEVSSRNIWQTLHKISFRRAPGPPAAEPSTLNSSSDASTASTSELPPSLSQHPATAAILRLMSTLHDMNANLEDIIAEEQSNGTQLSSEPLAQFVNTKLTAKLNRQLEEPLIVASNCLPTWSEDLARLYPFLFPFETRHFFLQSTSFGYSRSMTRWQNAQSENESRRHRDERPFLGRLQRQKVRISRSRILESAIKVMELYGSSPSILEVEYFEEVGTGLGPTLEFYSTVSKEFSKKKIKLWRENESIAGDDYAFGMRGLFPAPMSEEQSNDEHGKKVLHLFKMLGKFVARSMLDSRIIDVSFNPTFFRISAGNSTIKPSLGAVASVDKDLANSLKPLVRCARSKQDIQEDETMTAEQKAQAIKDIKIKDASIEDLGLDFTLPGYPTIELQPNGAEIDVTIDNVELYVEKVIDFTLGQGVQKQVDAFCTGFSQVFPYSALKAFTPDELVMLFGRAEEDWSLETLMDSIKADHGFNLDSASVKNLL
;
A
#
# COMPACT_ATOMS: atom_id res chain seq x y z
N PHE A 1 -48.49 -19.01 -10.13
CA PHE A 1 -48.06 -18.49 -11.43
C PHE A 1 -46.56 -18.73 -11.47
N ASP A 2 -46.06 -19.96 -11.31
CA ASP A 2 -46.30 -21.22 -12.04
C ASP A 2 -46.19 -21.06 -13.56
N ASP A 3 -45.23 -21.85 -14.07
CA ASP A 3 -44.90 -22.23 -15.44
C ASP A 3 -43.93 -21.33 -16.23
N GLU A 4 -42.62 -21.62 -16.10
CA GLU A 4 -41.67 -21.80 -17.22
C GLU A 4 -40.29 -22.33 -16.72
N ASP A 5 -40.29 -23.41 -15.94
CA ASP A 5 -39.12 -24.22 -15.59
C ASP A 5 -39.27 -25.62 -16.21
N GLN A 6 -38.86 -25.79 -17.48
CA GLN A 6 -38.50 -27.09 -18.08
C GLN A 6 -38.11 -26.88 -19.55
N GLU A 7 -36.80 -26.86 -19.84
CA GLU A 7 -36.13 -27.42 -21.03
C GLU A 7 -34.73 -26.80 -21.19
N MET A 8 -33.72 -27.42 -20.55
CA MET A 8 -32.36 -27.63 -21.08
C MET A 8 -31.47 -28.33 -20.03
N GLU A 9 -31.85 -29.55 -19.64
CA GLU A 9 -30.90 -30.55 -19.14
C GLU A 9 -30.46 -31.39 -20.34
N ASP A 10 -29.24 -31.16 -20.84
CA ASP A 10 -28.35 -32.14 -21.51
C ASP A 10 -27.27 -31.41 -22.33
N ALA A 11 -26.23 -30.90 -21.67
CA ALA A 11 -24.91 -30.64 -22.29
C ALA A 11 -23.77 -30.48 -21.26
N ASP A 12 -23.77 -31.23 -20.16
CA ASP A 12 -22.60 -31.34 -19.29
C ASP A 12 -21.66 -32.43 -19.81
N GLN A 13 -20.69 -32.03 -20.63
CA GLN A 13 -19.44 -32.79 -20.78
C GLN A 13 -18.30 -31.96 -20.18
N ASP A 14 -17.86 -32.39 -18.99
CA ASP A 14 -16.65 -31.94 -18.30
C ASP A 14 -15.46 -31.78 -19.27
N THR A 15 -15.10 -30.52 -19.58
CA THR A 15 -13.79 -30.24 -20.17
C THR A 15 -12.77 -30.14 -19.05
N SER A 16 -12.21 -31.30 -18.64
CA SER A 16 -11.13 -31.40 -17.66
C SER A 16 -9.91 -30.54 -18.08
N ALA A 17 -9.34 -29.79 -17.13
CA ALA A 17 -8.15 -28.97 -17.35
C ALA A 17 -6.94 -29.81 -17.82
N VAL A 18 -6.16 -29.27 -18.76
CA VAL A 18 -4.95 -29.91 -19.30
C VAL A 18 -3.73 -29.12 -18.86
N ASN A 19 -2.82 -29.78 -18.14
CA ASN A 19 -1.56 -29.18 -17.71
C ASN A 19 -0.50 -29.31 -18.81
N LEU A 20 0.13 -28.19 -19.13
CA LEU A 20 1.18 -28.07 -20.14
C LEU A 20 2.50 -27.76 -19.46
N GLU A 21 3.41 -28.73 -19.47
CA GLU A 21 4.77 -28.54 -18.99
C GLU A 21 5.73 -28.28 -20.15
N VAL A 22 6.56 -27.26 -20.00
CA VAL A 22 7.66 -26.94 -20.92
C VAL A 22 8.96 -27.33 -20.24
N ALA A 23 9.59 -28.41 -20.69
CA ALA A 23 10.88 -28.82 -20.17
C ALA A 23 11.99 -27.82 -20.57
N ASN A 24 13.08 -27.76 -19.80
CA ASN A 24 14.25 -26.91 -20.06
C ASN A 24 14.93 -27.16 -21.43
N SER A 25 14.50 -28.18 -22.17
CA SER A 25 14.90 -28.51 -23.55
C SER A 25 13.98 -27.90 -24.62
N GLY A 26 12.96 -27.12 -24.25
CA GLY A 26 11.99 -26.52 -25.18
C GLY A 26 10.93 -27.48 -25.71
N LYS A 27 10.87 -28.71 -25.19
CA LYS A 27 9.87 -29.72 -25.58
C LYS A 27 8.65 -29.59 -24.66
N VAL A 28 7.48 -29.43 -25.28
CA VAL A 28 6.20 -29.25 -24.60
C VAL A 28 5.48 -30.61 -24.49
N THR A 29 5.07 -30.99 -23.29
CA THR A 29 4.28 -32.21 -23.03
C THR A 29 2.99 -31.88 -22.31
N ALA A 30 1.88 -32.41 -22.81
CA ALA A 30 0.55 -32.22 -22.25
C ALA A 30 0.09 -33.48 -21.48
N HIS A 31 -0.42 -33.29 -20.28
CA HIS A 31 -0.95 -34.34 -19.41
C HIS A 31 -2.36 -33.98 -18.92
N LYS A 32 -3.23 -34.99 -18.79
CA LYS A 32 -4.47 -34.89 -18.00
C LYS A 32 -4.17 -35.00 -16.51
N GLU A 33 -5.12 -34.65 -15.65
CA GLU A 33 -5.00 -34.77 -14.18
C GLU A 33 -4.73 -36.22 -13.72
N ASP A 34 -5.16 -37.23 -14.49
CA ASP A 34 -4.86 -38.66 -14.26
C ASP A 34 -3.46 -39.10 -14.80
N GLY A 35 -2.58 -38.15 -15.11
CA GLY A 35 -1.21 -38.42 -15.57
C GLY A 35 -1.09 -38.96 -17.00
N THR A 36 -2.20 -39.22 -17.70
CA THR A 36 -2.20 -39.74 -19.08
C THR A 36 -1.63 -38.73 -20.07
N ARG A 37 -0.62 -39.14 -20.84
CA ARG A 37 0.10 -38.29 -21.80
C ARG A 37 -0.67 -38.14 -23.11
N ILE A 38 -0.86 -36.91 -23.58
CA ILE A 38 -1.51 -36.58 -24.85
C ILE A 38 -0.44 -36.20 -25.88
N SER A 39 -0.58 -36.69 -27.12
CA SER A 39 0.37 -36.43 -28.20
C SER A 39 0.09 -35.09 -28.89
N THR A 40 1.10 -34.24 -29.06
CA THR A 40 1.03 -32.95 -29.77
C THR A 40 1.65 -33.06 -31.18
N PRO A 41 1.11 -32.38 -32.21
CA PRO A 41 1.61 -32.48 -33.59
C PRO A 41 2.95 -31.75 -33.79
N LEU A 42 3.88 -32.41 -34.49
CA LEU A 42 5.22 -31.93 -34.82
C LEU A 42 5.20 -31.02 -36.06
N GLN A 43 5.69 -29.78 -35.94
CA GLN A 43 6.08 -28.95 -37.09
C GLN A 43 7.58 -29.14 -37.38
N GLY A 44 7.88 -29.46 -38.64
CA GLY A 44 9.20 -29.92 -39.11
C GLY A 44 10.26 -28.83 -39.23
N SER A 45 11.52 -29.25 -39.09
CA SER A 45 12.71 -28.44 -39.33
C SER A 45 13.61 -29.09 -40.40
N GLN A 46 14.03 -28.28 -41.38
CA GLN A 46 15.10 -28.60 -42.33
C GLN A 46 16.47 -28.30 -41.73
N GLN A 47 17.45 -29.10 -42.15
CA GLN A 47 18.84 -29.15 -41.67
C GLN A 47 19.74 -28.10 -42.32
N SER A 48 20.77 -27.67 -41.58
CA SER A 48 22.14 -27.50 -42.12
C SER A 48 23.17 -27.40 -40.99
N ALA A 49 24.21 -28.23 -41.08
CA ALA A 49 25.32 -28.33 -40.13
C ALA A 49 26.50 -27.41 -40.51
N THR A 50 27.17 -26.82 -39.52
CA THR A 50 28.65 -26.74 -39.45
C THR A 50 29.10 -26.48 -38.01
N SER A 51 30.20 -27.13 -37.67
CA SER A 51 30.83 -27.28 -36.36
C SER A 51 31.70 -26.09 -35.95
N ARG A 52 31.54 -25.57 -34.73
CA ARG A 52 32.63 -25.09 -33.86
C ARG A 52 32.26 -25.32 -32.38
N THR A 53 33.09 -26.06 -31.68
CA THR A 53 32.97 -26.42 -30.27
C THR A 53 33.16 -25.18 -29.37
N SER A 54 32.14 -24.82 -28.59
CA SER A 54 32.19 -23.77 -27.57
C SER A 54 32.08 -24.34 -26.15
N ALA A 55 32.42 -23.52 -25.16
CA ALA A 55 32.71 -23.87 -23.75
C ALA A 55 31.63 -24.66 -22.98
N SER A 56 30.45 -24.90 -23.55
CA SER A 56 29.38 -25.74 -22.97
C SER A 56 29.74 -27.21 -22.80
N ALA A 57 30.71 -27.75 -23.56
CA ALA A 57 31.15 -29.14 -23.42
C ALA A 57 32.00 -29.40 -22.16
N ARG A 58 32.62 -28.37 -21.57
CA ARG A 58 33.46 -28.53 -20.37
C ARG A 58 32.64 -28.57 -19.06
N LEU A 59 31.43 -28.02 -19.07
CA LEU A 59 30.54 -28.02 -17.89
C LEU A 59 29.75 -29.33 -17.75
N ALA A 60 29.49 -30.03 -18.86
CA ALA A 60 28.79 -31.31 -18.87
C ALA A 60 29.64 -32.45 -18.27
N ALA A 61 30.96 -32.44 -18.51
CA ALA A 61 31.89 -33.45 -17.99
C ALA A 61 32.15 -33.34 -16.47
N ALA A 62 31.90 -32.18 -15.86
CA ALA A 62 32.05 -31.99 -14.41
C ALA A 62 30.84 -32.50 -13.60
N ARG A 63 29.73 -32.85 -14.27
CA ARG A 63 28.49 -33.30 -13.63
C ARG A 63 28.35 -34.82 -13.56
N GLU A 64 29.20 -35.58 -14.25
CA GLU A 64 29.21 -37.04 -14.25
C GLU A 64 30.12 -37.69 -13.17
N LEU A 65 30.82 -36.90 -12.34
CA LEU A 65 31.76 -37.42 -11.33
C LEU A 65 31.19 -37.59 -9.90
N LEU A 66 29.87 -37.52 -9.71
CA LEU A 66 29.24 -37.67 -8.38
C LEU A 66 28.13 -38.73 -8.29
N SER A 67 28.11 -39.73 -9.19
CA SER A 67 27.13 -40.81 -9.14
C SER A 67 27.78 -42.19 -9.32
N THR A 68 27.76 -43.01 -8.26
CA THR A 68 28.05 -44.46 -8.26
C THR A 68 27.02 -45.18 -7.36
N PRO A 69 26.87 -46.52 -7.38
CA PRO A 69 25.80 -47.17 -8.14
C PRO A 69 24.82 -48.01 -7.28
N THR A 70 23.74 -48.39 -7.94
CA THR A 70 22.65 -49.31 -7.55
C THR A 70 23.07 -50.66 -6.95
N SER A 71 22.33 -51.13 -5.93
CA SER A 71 22.16 -52.57 -5.66
C SER A 71 20.72 -52.92 -5.21
N GLN A 72 20.08 -53.74 -6.06
CA GLN A 72 19.05 -54.77 -5.91
C GLN A 72 18.04 -54.77 -4.73
N ARG A 73 16.76 -54.89 -5.10
CA ARG A 73 15.53 -55.02 -4.29
C ARG A 73 15.30 -56.48 -3.83
N PRO A 74 14.60 -56.71 -2.70
CA PRO A 74 13.27 -57.33 -2.83
C PRO A 74 12.17 -56.84 -1.86
N ALA A 75 10.92 -56.94 -2.36
CA ALA A 75 9.59 -57.16 -1.76
C ALA A 75 9.05 -56.42 -0.50
N ASN A 76 7.95 -55.69 -0.75
CA ASN A 76 6.70 -55.44 0.02
C ASN A 76 6.71 -55.09 1.53
N THR A 77 6.44 -53.80 1.81
CA THR A 77 5.63 -53.25 2.93
C THR A 77 5.29 -51.78 2.60
N PRO A 78 4.15 -51.20 3.05
CA PRO A 78 3.76 -49.84 2.67
C PRO A 78 4.59 -48.83 3.47
N ALA A 79 5.64 -48.31 2.86
CA ALA A 79 6.48 -47.27 3.45
C ALA A 79 5.95 -45.88 3.09
N ILE A 80 5.64 -45.11 4.13
CA ILE A 80 5.49 -43.66 4.14
C ILE A 80 6.60 -43.05 3.27
N GLN A 81 6.23 -42.27 2.24
CA GLN A 81 7.21 -41.52 1.44
C GLN A 81 8.04 -40.65 2.40
N PRO A 82 9.38 -40.75 2.40
CA PRO A 82 10.18 -39.82 3.18
C PRO A 82 9.99 -38.45 2.55
N ALA A 83 9.61 -37.46 3.37
CA ALA A 83 9.67 -36.05 2.99
C ALA A 83 11.00 -35.82 2.27
N SER A 84 10.96 -35.24 1.06
CA SER A 84 12.16 -34.72 0.42
C SER A 84 12.95 -33.97 1.48
N GLN A 85 14.18 -34.40 1.75
CA GLN A 85 15.09 -33.64 2.61
C GLN A 85 15.38 -32.33 1.89
N GLU A 86 14.46 -31.38 1.95
CA GLU A 86 14.70 -30.01 1.55
C GLU A 86 15.79 -29.49 2.47
N TRP A 87 16.84 -28.99 1.85
CA TRP A 87 17.96 -28.36 2.52
C TRP A 87 18.21 -27.04 1.81
N HIS A 88 18.66 -26.04 2.56
CA HIS A 88 19.03 -24.75 2.00
C HIS A 88 20.45 -24.37 2.44
N ILE A 89 21.04 -23.40 1.75
CA ILE A 89 22.33 -22.81 2.12
C ILE A 89 22.04 -21.60 2.98
N GLU A 90 22.67 -21.52 4.14
CA GLU A 90 22.63 -20.36 5.03
C GLU A 90 24.02 -19.71 5.03
N PHE A 91 24.07 -18.41 4.77
CA PHE A 91 25.29 -17.60 4.80
C PHE A 91 25.43 -16.95 6.18
N SER A 92 26.66 -16.73 6.66
CA SER A 92 26.92 -16.00 7.90
C SER A 92 28.21 -15.20 7.86
N VAL A 93 28.24 -14.09 8.60
CA VAL A 93 29.42 -13.27 8.85
C VAL A 93 29.57 -13.13 10.36
N ASP A 94 30.76 -13.41 10.89
CA ASP A 94 31.06 -13.37 12.34
C ASP A 94 30.07 -14.15 13.23
N GLY A 95 29.49 -15.23 12.69
CA GLY A 95 28.52 -16.07 13.39
C GLY A 95 27.08 -15.58 13.31
N GLN A 96 26.80 -14.42 12.72
CA GLN A 96 25.45 -13.93 12.46
C GLN A 96 24.93 -14.40 11.08
N PRO A 97 23.70 -14.96 11.01
CA PRO A 97 23.13 -15.40 9.74
C PRO A 97 22.78 -14.21 8.84
N LEU A 98 23.05 -14.35 7.54
CA LEU A 98 22.68 -13.40 6.50
C LEU A 98 21.44 -13.89 5.76
N SER A 99 20.51 -12.99 5.47
CA SER A 99 19.42 -13.25 4.52
C SER A 99 19.97 -13.53 3.12
N ASN A 100 19.28 -14.42 2.37
CA ASN A 100 19.60 -14.73 0.98
C ASN A 100 19.55 -13.51 0.05
N ASP A 101 18.76 -12.50 0.43
CA ASP A 101 18.58 -11.24 -0.29
C ASP A 101 19.66 -10.20 0.01
N THR A 102 20.55 -10.46 0.98
CA THR A 102 21.61 -9.53 1.37
C THR A 102 22.75 -9.57 0.35
N THR A 103 22.99 -8.45 -0.32
CA THR A 103 24.17 -8.31 -1.20
C THR A 103 25.47 -8.45 -0.41
N ILE A 104 26.51 -9.00 -1.05
CA ILE A 104 27.85 -9.12 -0.44
C ILE A 104 28.36 -7.76 0.06
N TYR A 105 28.11 -6.69 -0.71
CA TYR A 105 28.49 -5.33 -0.30
C TYR A 105 27.81 -4.92 1.01
N ARG A 106 26.51 -5.18 1.18
CA ARG A 106 25.78 -4.90 2.42
C ARG A 106 26.34 -5.68 3.60
N ALA A 107 26.56 -6.99 3.42
CA ALA A 107 27.10 -7.85 4.45
C ALA A 107 28.47 -7.38 4.94
N VAL A 108 29.31 -6.90 4.03
CA VAL A 108 30.65 -6.38 4.33
C VAL A 108 30.61 -4.95 4.89
N HIS A 109 29.67 -4.12 4.44
CA HIS A 109 29.56 -2.73 4.89
C HIS A 109 29.14 -2.63 6.37
N PHE A 110 28.17 -3.44 6.79
CA PHE A 110 27.59 -3.36 8.14
C PHE A 110 28.26 -4.24 9.19
N ASN A 111 29.03 -5.26 8.81
CA ASN A 111 29.80 -6.10 9.76
C ASN A 111 31.23 -5.56 10.01
N GLN A 112 31.46 -4.27 9.81
CA GLN A 112 32.76 -3.67 10.14
C GLN A 112 32.82 -3.39 11.63
N THR A 113 33.92 -3.81 12.26
CA THR A 113 34.12 -3.74 13.72
C THR A 113 34.11 -2.31 14.29
N HIS A 114 34.20 -1.27 13.44
CA HIS A 114 34.10 0.14 13.83
C HIS A 114 33.34 0.96 12.76
N PRO A 115 32.07 1.35 13.00
CA PRO A 115 31.24 2.09 12.04
C PRO A 115 31.72 3.51 11.72
N ASP A 116 32.37 4.17 12.67
CA ASP A 116 32.62 5.62 12.61
C ASP A 116 33.99 6.04 12.05
N GLU A 117 34.93 5.13 11.83
CA GLU A 117 36.34 5.49 11.53
C GLU A 117 36.88 5.09 10.16
N VAL A 118 36.14 4.39 9.30
CA VAL A 118 36.76 3.74 8.14
C VAL A 118 36.26 4.27 6.81
N SER A 119 37.15 5.01 6.13
CA SER A 119 37.03 5.42 4.73
C SER A 119 36.61 4.24 3.84
N SER A 120 35.62 4.46 2.97
CA SER A 120 35.10 3.52 1.95
C SER A 120 36.18 2.83 1.08
N ARG A 121 37.42 3.34 1.11
CA ARG A 121 38.60 2.75 0.46
C ARG A 121 39.11 1.45 1.11
N ASN A 122 38.98 1.28 2.42
CA ASN A 122 39.49 0.08 3.10
C ASN A 122 38.62 -1.15 2.88
N ILE A 123 37.34 -0.97 2.51
CA ILE A 123 36.41 -2.08 2.22
C ILE A 123 36.97 -2.99 1.13
N TRP A 124 37.56 -2.40 0.09
CA TRP A 124 38.08 -3.09 -1.09
C TRP A 124 39.45 -3.75 -0.88
N GLN A 125 40.14 -3.43 0.22
CA GLN A 125 41.49 -3.93 0.52
C GLN A 125 41.49 -5.00 1.62
N THR A 126 40.43 -5.05 2.43
CA THR A 126 40.33 -5.93 3.60
C THR A 126 39.73 -7.29 3.20
N LEU A 127 40.27 -8.38 3.74
CA LEU A 127 39.73 -9.73 3.52
C LEU A 127 38.53 -9.97 4.46
N HIS A 128 37.34 -10.11 3.88
CA HIS A 128 36.10 -10.38 4.63
C HIS A 128 35.75 -11.87 4.54
N LYS A 129 35.49 -12.51 5.68
CA LYS A 129 35.18 -13.95 5.74
C LYS A 129 33.67 -14.18 5.83
N ILE A 130 33.07 -14.67 4.75
CA ILE A 130 31.68 -15.15 4.73
C ILE A 130 31.70 -16.67 4.84
N SER A 131 31.01 -17.21 5.84
CA SER A 131 30.84 -18.65 6.03
C SER A 131 29.50 -19.10 5.45
N PHE A 132 29.39 -20.36 5.05
CA PHE A 132 28.11 -20.94 4.64
C PHE A 132 27.94 -22.33 5.24
N ARG A 133 26.70 -22.74 5.50
CA ARG A 133 26.37 -24.10 5.95
C ARG A 133 25.13 -24.64 5.25
N ARG A 134 25.01 -25.97 5.20
CA ARG A 134 23.81 -26.67 4.73
C ARG A 134 22.87 -26.86 5.91
N ALA A 135 21.72 -26.21 5.89
CA ALA A 135 20.69 -26.31 6.92
C ALA A 135 19.56 -27.26 6.48
N PRO A 136 19.03 -28.11 7.37
CA PRO A 136 17.89 -28.98 7.09
C PRO A 136 16.57 -28.21 7.13
N GLY A 137 15.64 -28.54 6.22
CA GLY A 137 14.33 -27.91 6.09
C GLY A 137 14.24 -26.90 4.94
N PRO A 138 13.00 -26.50 4.55
CA PRO A 138 12.79 -25.38 3.63
C PRO A 138 13.48 -24.12 4.18
N PRO A 139 13.99 -23.23 3.31
CA PRO A 139 14.48 -21.93 3.77
C PRO A 139 13.39 -21.24 4.60
N ALA A 140 13.79 -20.55 5.68
CA ALA A 140 12.85 -19.72 6.44
C ALA A 140 12.08 -18.83 5.45
N ALA A 141 10.75 -18.76 5.57
CA ALA A 141 9.88 -18.05 4.63
C ALA A 141 10.52 -16.71 4.28
N GLU A 142 10.98 -16.57 3.03
CA GLU A 142 11.87 -15.47 2.67
C GLU A 142 11.12 -14.17 2.96
N PRO A 143 11.63 -13.30 3.86
CA PRO A 143 11.14 -11.95 3.92
C PRO A 143 11.55 -11.37 2.57
N SER A 144 10.61 -11.31 1.64
CA SER A 144 10.83 -10.73 0.32
C SER A 144 11.64 -9.45 0.50
N THR A 145 12.68 -9.16 -0.29
CA THR A 145 13.39 -7.86 -0.29
C THR A 145 12.48 -6.65 -0.04
N LEU A 146 11.25 -6.72 -0.53
CA LEU A 146 10.17 -5.74 -0.30
C LEU A 146 9.88 -5.47 1.19
N ASN A 147 9.97 -6.47 2.06
CA ASN A 147 9.72 -6.43 3.51
C ASN A 147 10.99 -6.30 4.38
N SER A 148 12.17 -6.14 3.78
CA SER A 148 13.47 -6.19 4.48
C SER A 148 13.88 -4.88 5.19
N SER A 149 12.92 -4.03 5.56
CA SER A 149 13.10 -3.07 6.66
C SER A 149 12.69 -3.75 7.98
N SER A 150 13.39 -4.83 8.34
CA SER A 150 13.33 -5.42 9.68
C SER A 150 14.08 -4.50 10.64
N ASP A 151 13.38 -3.45 11.06
CA ASP A 151 13.35 -2.90 12.42
C ASP A 151 12.45 -1.66 12.40
N ALA A 152 11.15 -1.90 12.15
CA ALA A 152 10.13 -1.14 12.84
C ALA A 152 9.90 -1.84 14.18
N SER A 153 10.91 -1.88 15.04
CA SER A 153 10.65 -1.91 16.47
C SER A 153 9.66 -0.78 16.73
N THR A 154 8.63 -1.09 17.50
CA THR A 154 7.64 -0.15 18.01
C THR A 154 8.32 1.15 18.43
N ALA A 155 8.41 2.10 17.51
CA ALA A 155 8.92 3.41 17.77
C ALA A 155 7.81 4.09 18.56
N SER A 156 7.86 3.91 19.89
CA SER A 156 7.35 4.91 20.80
C SER A 156 7.90 6.24 20.30
N THR A 157 6.99 7.13 19.91
CA THR A 157 7.23 8.44 19.29
C THR A 157 8.08 9.42 20.12
N SER A 158 8.64 8.94 21.23
CA SER A 158 9.46 9.70 22.16
C SER A 158 10.96 9.47 22.01
N GLU A 159 11.42 8.46 21.25
CA GLU A 159 12.85 8.21 21.09
C GLU A 159 13.39 8.84 19.80
N LEU A 160 14.40 9.70 19.96
CA LEU A 160 15.12 10.32 18.86
C LEU A 160 15.82 9.25 18.01
N PRO A 161 15.76 9.33 16.67
CA PRO A 161 16.48 8.39 15.81
C PRO A 161 17.97 8.39 16.13
N PRO A 162 18.66 7.25 16.00
CA PRO A 162 20.08 7.16 16.29
C PRO A 162 20.93 8.11 15.44
N SER A 163 20.50 8.50 14.23
CA SER A 163 21.19 9.51 13.43
C SER A 163 21.08 10.94 13.98
N LEU A 164 20.02 11.23 14.73
CA LEU A 164 19.72 12.54 15.29
C LEU A 164 20.05 12.65 16.79
N SER A 165 20.22 11.52 17.48
CA SER A 165 20.57 11.46 18.90
C SER A 165 21.93 12.12 19.18
N GLN A 166 22.85 12.06 18.22
CA GLN A 166 24.17 12.71 18.30
C GLN A 166 24.11 14.24 18.11
N HIS A 167 22.97 14.78 17.65
CA HIS A 167 22.79 16.20 17.32
C HIS A 167 21.49 16.78 17.92
N PRO A 168 21.43 16.98 19.26
CA PRO A 168 20.20 17.34 19.95
C PRO A 168 19.61 18.68 19.53
N ALA A 169 20.44 19.68 19.18
CA ALA A 169 19.96 20.98 18.70
C ALA A 169 19.24 20.86 17.35
N THR A 170 19.83 20.11 16.40
CA THR A 170 19.21 19.83 15.10
C THR A 170 17.90 19.07 15.26
N ALA A 171 17.88 18.07 16.15
CA ALA A 171 16.68 17.31 16.44
C ALA A 171 15.55 18.19 17.02
N ALA A 172 15.86 19.12 17.93
CA ALA A 172 14.89 20.05 18.48
C ALA A 172 14.29 20.97 17.40
N ILE A 173 15.13 21.49 16.49
CA ILE A 173 14.69 22.32 15.36
C ILE A 173 13.75 21.52 14.44
N LEU A 174 14.13 20.28 14.08
CA LEU A 174 13.32 19.43 13.22
C LEU A 174 11.96 19.08 13.84
N ARG A 175 11.93 18.79 15.15
CA ARG A 175 10.68 18.56 15.88
C ARG A 175 9.79 19.80 15.87
N LEU A 176 10.35 20.98 16.16
CA LEU A 176 9.60 22.23 16.11
C LEU A 176 9.05 22.50 14.71
N MET A 177 9.87 22.32 13.66
CA MET A 177 9.42 22.48 12.28
C MET A 177 8.30 21.50 11.92
N SER A 178 8.38 20.24 12.38
CA SER A 178 7.32 19.25 12.19
C SER A 178 6.01 19.72 12.83
N THR A 179 6.06 20.15 14.10
CA THR A 179 4.86 20.65 14.78
C THR A 179 4.26 21.86 14.08
N LEU A 180 5.10 22.82 13.64
CA LEU A 180 4.63 24.00 12.89
C LEU A 180 4.02 23.62 11.53
N HIS A 181 4.65 22.69 10.81
CA HIS A 181 4.14 22.17 9.56
C HIS A 181 2.78 21.50 9.76
N ASP A 182 2.65 20.63 10.77
CA ASP A 182 1.43 19.87 11.03
C ASP A 182 0.28 20.79 11.48
N MET A 183 0.57 21.82 12.28
CA MET A 183 -0.41 22.86 12.63
C MET A 183 -0.85 23.66 11.41
N ASN A 184 0.08 24.05 10.54
CA ASN A 184 -0.23 24.82 9.33
C ASN A 184 -1.04 24.01 8.30
N ALA A 185 -0.76 22.69 8.20
CA ALA A 185 -1.46 21.78 7.31
C ALA A 185 -2.89 21.45 7.78
N ASN A 186 -3.15 21.49 9.09
CA ASN A 186 -4.45 21.15 9.68
C ASN A 186 -5.10 22.34 10.41
N LEU A 187 -4.86 23.55 9.90
CA LEU A 187 -5.29 24.79 10.54
C LEU A 187 -6.83 24.85 10.72
N GLU A 188 -7.59 24.27 9.79
CA GLU A 188 -9.06 24.22 9.84
C GLU A 188 -9.59 23.45 11.05
N ASP A 189 -8.93 22.34 11.43
CA ASP A 189 -9.31 21.54 12.58
C ASP A 189 -9.08 22.30 13.90
N ILE A 190 -8.00 23.09 13.97
CA ILE A 190 -7.67 23.94 15.13
C ILE A 190 -8.67 25.10 15.26
N ILE A 191 -8.98 25.77 14.14
CA ILE A 191 -9.92 26.90 14.12
C ILE A 191 -11.34 26.44 14.50
N ALA A 192 -11.75 25.23 14.11
CA ALA A 192 -13.08 24.71 14.42
C ALA A 192 -13.31 24.55 15.94
N GLU A 193 -12.27 24.30 16.73
CA GLU A 193 -12.36 24.17 18.19
C GLU A 193 -12.35 25.52 18.92
N GLU A 194 -11.60 26.50 18.40
CA GLU A 194 -11.30 27.80 19.04
C GLU A 194 -12.15 29.01 18.55
N GLN A 195 -13.35 28.79 17.98
CA GLN A 195 -14.24 29.88 17.49
C GLN A 195 -14.64 30.96 18.54
N SER A 196 -14.08 30.92 19.76
CA SER A 196 -14.19 31.92 20.81
C SER A 196 -13.21 33.10 20.70
N ASN A 197 -12.11 33.02 19.94
CA ASN A 197 -11.12 34.11 19.85
C ASN A 197 -10.95 34.61 18.40
N GLY A 198 -11.24 35.88 18.15
CA GLY A 198 -11.22 36.54 16.83
C GLY A 198 -9.85 36.69 16.14
N THR A 199 -8.99 35.68 16.24
CA THR A 199 -7.67 35.63 15.60
C THR A 199 -7.80 35.04 14.20
N GLN A 200 -7.55 35.86 13.17
CA GLN A 200 -7.55 35.40 11.79
C GLN A 200 -6.24 34.69 11.47
N LEU A 201 -6.22 33.36 11.60
CA LEU A 201 -5.08 32.53 11.20
C LEU A 201 -5.12 32.33 9.67
N SER A 202 -3.96 32.47 9.01
CA SER A 202 -3.80 32.25 7.57
C SER A 202 -2.81 31.11 7.34
N SER A 203 -3.15 30.19 6.43
CA SER A 203 -2.26 29.07 6.06
C SER A 203 -1.17 29.57 5.10
N GLU A 204 0.07 29.19 5.38
CA GLU A 204 1.23 29.47 4.52
C GLU A 204 1.48 28.31 3.53
N PRO A 205 2.02 28.55 2.32
CA PRO A 205 2.37 27.49 1.39
C PRO A 205 3.35 26.48 1.98
N LEU A 206 2.99 25.19 1.95
CA LEU A 206 3.82 24.10 2.49
C LEU A 206 5.21 24.01 1.85
N ALA A 207 5.36 24.50 0.61
CA ALA A 207 6.64 24.59 -0.09
C ALA A 207 7.72 25.39 0.66
N GLN A 208 7.35 26.29 1.59
CA GLN A 208 8.30 27.05 2.40
C GLN A 208 9.14 26.16 3.33
N PHE A 209 8.64 24.98 3.69
CA PHE A 209 9.36 24.03 4.54
C PHE A 209 10.36 23.16 3.77
N VAL A 210 10.35 23.21 2.43
CA VAL A 210 11.21 22.38 1.58
C VAL A 210 12.66 22.87 1.61
N ASN A 211 13.60 21.96 1.86
CA ASN A 211 15.02 22.25 1.87
C ASN A 211 15.69 21.78 0.56
N THR A 212 15.98 22.73 -0.33
CA THR A 212 16.58 22.45 -1.65
C THR A 212 17.97 21.81 -1.57
N LYS A 213 18.78 22.17 -0.56
CA LYS A 213 20.13 21.60 -0.37
C LYS A 213 20.08 20.14 0.08
N LEU A 214 19.21 19.83 1.05
CA LEU A 214 18.99 18.46 1.49
C LEU A 214 18.38 17.61 0.37
N THR A 215 17.44 18.19 -0.39
CA THR A 215 16.84 17.55 -1.57
C THR A 215 17.89 17.16 -2.60
N ALA A 216 18.77 18.08 -2.99
CA ALA A 216 19.86 17.79 -3.93
C ALA A 216 20.81 16.71 -3.40
N LYS A 217 21.12 16.73 -2.09
CA LYS A 217 21.97 15.71 -1.45
C LYS A 217 21.30 14.34 -1.46
N LEU A 218 20.00 14.25 -1.14
CA LEU A 218 19.24 13.00 -1.14
C LEU A 218 19.13 12.42 -2.55
N ASN A 219 18.76 13.23 -3.55
CA ASN A 219 18.68 12.78 -4.94
C ASN A 219 20.02 12.20 -5.42
N ARG A 220 21.14 12.86 -5.11
CA ARG A 220 22.48 12.33 -5.42
C ARG A 220 22.77 10.98 -4.76
N GLN A 221 22.31 10.74 -3.53
CA GLN A 221 22.46 9.43 -2.89
C GLN A 221 21.60 8.36 -3.55
N LEU A 222 20.37 8.72 -3.95
CA LEU A 222 19.44 7.82 -4.63
C LEU A 222 19.86 7.49 -6.07
N GLU A 223 20.73 8.31 -6.67
CA GLU A 223 21.33 8.06 -7.97
C GLU A 223 22.48 7.03 -7.91
N GLU A 224 23.00 6.67 -6.74
CA GLU A 224 24.07 5.68 -6.60
C GLU A 224 23.51 4.24 -6.59
N PRO A 225 23.51 3.51 -7.72
CA PRO A 225 22.75 2.28 -7.88
C PRO A 225 23.23 1.17 -6.97
N LEU A 226 24.54 1.09 -6.69
CA LEU A 226 25.10 0.06 -5.82
C LEU A 226 24.67 0.29 -4.36
N ILE A 227 24.64 1.54 -3.91
CA ILE A 227 24.23 1.87 -2.54
C ILE A 227 22.74 1.58 -2.34
N VAL A 228 21.91 2.00 -3.29
CA VAL A 228 20.46 1.76 -3.26
C VAL A 228 20.14 0.26 -3.36
N ALA A 229 20.71 -0.43 -4.35
CA ALA A 229 20.44 -1.85 -4.59
C ALA A 229 20.99 -2.75 -3.47
N SER A 230 22.07 -2.33 -2.81
CA SER A 230 22.60 -2.99 -1.61
C SER A 230 21.91 -2.54 -0.32
N ASN A 231 20.92 -1.65 -0.37
CA ASN A 231 20.24 -1.11 0.81
C ASN A 231 21.23 -0.61 1.88
N CYS A 232 22.21 0.20 1.44
CA CYS A 232 23.29 0.76 2.24
C CYS A 232 23.21 2.29 2.30
N LEU A 233 22.01 2.85 2.20
CA LEU A 233 21.81 4.29 2.28
C LEU A 233 22.26 4.81 3.64
N PRO A 234 22.85 6.02 3.70
CA PRO A 234 23.18 6.64 4.98
C PRO A 234 21.94 6.79 5.87
N THR A 235 22.07 6.49 7.16
CA THR A 235 20.94 6.53 8.13
C THR A 235 20.20 7.86 8.15
N TRP A 236 20.92 8.99 8.04
CA TRP A 236 20.30 10.32 7.94
C TRP A 236 19.30 10.43 6.77
N SER A 237 19.57 9.76 5.65
CA SER A 237 18.74 9.85 4.45
C SER A 237 17.42 9.09 4.62
N GLU A 238 17.45 7.96 5.32
CA GLU A 238 16.25 7.20 5.65
C GLU A 238 15.44 7.87 6.75
N ASP A 239 16.10 8.31 7.82
CA ASP A 239 15.45 8.94 8.98
C ASP A 239 14.77 10.25 8.58
N LEU A 240 15.45 11.13 7.84
CA LEU A 240 14.84 12.39 7.39
C LEU A 240 13.70 12.15 6.40
N ALA A 241 13.85 11.23 5.44
CA ALA A 241 12.81 10.99 4.44
C ALA A 241 11.54 10.36 5.04
N ARG A 242 11.67 9.56 6.12
CA ARG A 242 10.54 8.88 6.77
C ARG A 242 9.91 9.70 7.91
N LEU A 243 10.69 10.45 8.67
CA LEU A 243 10.22 11.16 9.87
C LEU A 243 9.97 12.65 9.63
N TYR A 244 10.67 13.25 8.67
CA TYR A 244 10.55 14.67 8.31
C TYR A 244 10.31 14.83 6.80
N PRO A 245 9.27 14.19 6.22
CA PRO A 245 9.03 14.20 4.77
C PRO A 245 8.78 15.61 4.22
N PHE A 246 8.21 16.52 5.01
CA PHE A 246 7.93 17.91 4.57
C PHE A 246 9.19 18.68 4.10
N LEU A 247 10.39 18.22 4.45
CA LEU A 247 11.65 18.82 3.99
C LEU A 247 11.94 18.57 2.50
N PHE A 248 11.24 17.61 1.88
CA PHE A 248 11.51 17.16 0.52
C PHE A 248 10.27 17.34 -0.35
N PRO A 249 10.45 17.75 -1.62
CA PRO A 249 9.34 17.82 -2.56
C PRO A 249 8.80 16.42 -2.89
N PHE A 250 7.57 16.38 -3.39
CA PHE A 250 6.86 15.14 -3.71
C PHE A 250 7.67 14.22 -4.62
N GLU A 251 8.32 14.75 -5.65
CA GLU A 251 9.09 13.99 -6.65
C GLU A 251 10.27 13.26 -6.00
N THR A 252 10.96 13.90 -5.06
CA THR A 252 12.08 13.30 -4.33
C THR A 252 11.60 12.21 -3.38
N ARG A 253 10.45 12.39 -2.73
CA ARG A 253 9.86 11.38 -1.83
C ARG A 253 9.32 10.18 -2.60
N HIS A 254 8.72 10.43 -3.75
CA HIS A 254 8.33 9.41 -4.71
C HIS A 254 9.54 8.63 -5.23
N PHE A 255 10.63 9.32 -5.59
CA PHE A 255 11.88 8.66 -5.96
C PHE A 255 12.46 7.81 -4.81
N PHE A 256 12.47 8.35 -3.60
CA PHE A 256 12.92 7.63 -2.40
C PHE A 256 12.12 6.34 -2.17
N LEU A 257 10.78 6.40 -2.26
CA LEU A 257 9.91 5.22 -2.13
C LEU A 257 10.28 4.16 -3.16
N GLN A 258 10.34 4.54 -4.43
CA GLN A 258 10.62 3.62 -5.54
C GLN A 258 12.01 2.97 -5.42
N SER A 259 13.00 3.71 -4.89
CA SER A 259 14.38 3.22 -4.74
C SER A 259 14.55 2.28 -3.55
N THR A 260 13.82 2.52 -2.45
CA THR A 260 14.00 1.79 -1.18
C THR A 260 13.00 0.65 -0.97
N SER A 261 11.79 0.76 -1.51
CA SER A 261 10.68 -0.14 -1.14
C SER A 261 10.26 -1.11 -2.25
N PHE A 262 10.66 -0.89 -3.51
CA PHE A 262 10.21 -1.72 -4.65
C PHE A 262 11.15 -2.90 -4.99
N GLY A 263 12.24 -3.05 -4.23
CA GLY A 263 13.16 -4.19 -4.33
C GLY A 263 14.22 -4.08 -5.44
N TYR A 264 15.23 -4.94 -5.33
CA TYR A 264 16.47 -4.90 -6.12
C TYR A 264 16.26 -4.88 -7.64
N SER A 265 15.47 -5.82 -8.18
CA SER A 265 15.29 -5.97 -9.63
C SER A 265 14.66 -4.74 -10.29
N ARG A 266 13.76 -4.05 -9.58
CA ARG A 266 13.11 -2.83 -10.06
C ARG A 266 14.05 -1.62 -9.99
N SER A 267 14.78 -1.47 -8.89
CA SER A 267 15.83 -0.45 -8.77
C SER A 267 16.89 -0.60 -9.87
N MET A 268 17.33 -1.83 -10.17
CA MET A 268 18.31 -2.10 -11.21
C MET A 268 17.76 -1.82 -12.62
N THR A 269 16.52 -2.23 -12.91
CA THR A 269 15.88 -1.96 -14.21
C THR A 269 15.70 -0.46 -14.44
N ARG A 270 15.27 0.29 -13.41
CA ARG A 270 15.16 1.75 -13.47
C ARG A 270 16.50 2.39 -13.81
N TRP A 271 17.56 1.97 -13.13
CA TRP A 271 18.91 2.49 -13.38
C TRP A 271 19.38 2.21 -14.82
N GLN A 272 19.17 0.99 -15.32
CA GLN A 272 19.50 0.65 -16.72
C GLN A 272 18.75 1.52 -17.72
N ASN A 273 17.45 1.77 -17.48
CA ASN A 273 16.62 2.61 -18.35
C ASN A 273 17.08 4.08 -18.32
N ALA A 274 17.40 4.63 -17.15
CA ALA A 274 17.89 6.01 -17.02
C ALA A 274 19.23 6.25 -17.74
N GLN A 275 20.12 5.25 -17.79
CA GLN A 275 21.36 5.32 -18.58
C GLN A 275 21.11 5.25 -20.09
N SER A 276 20.04 4.57 -20.50
CA SER A 276 19.69 4.36 -21.91
C SER A 276 19.22 5.65 -22.61
N GLU A 277 18.65 6.60 -21.85
CA GLU A 277 18.26 7.92 -22.39
C GLU A 277 19.48 8.82 -22.67
N ASN A 278 20.63 8.60 -22.00
CA ASN A 278 21.84 9.42 -22.15
C ASN A 278 22.83 8.86 -23.19
N GLU A 279 22.84 7.55 -23.47
CA GLU A 279 23.75 6.95 -24.46
C GLU A 279 23.03 6.57 -25.77
N SER A 280 23.26 7.38 -26.80
CA SER A 280 22.87 7.09 -28.17
C SER A 280 23.51 5.80 -28.69
N ARG A 281 22.71 4.71 -28.76
CA ARG A 281 22.76 3.60 -29.75
C ARG A 281 24.12 2.94 -30.11
N ARG A 282 25.15 2.97 -29.25
CA ARG A 282 26.41 2.25 -29.54
C ARG A 282 26.81 1.37 -28.36
N HIS A 283 26.74 0.06 -28.56
CA HIS A 283 27.01 -1.05 -27.61
C HIS A 283 25.83 -1.58 -26.79
N ARG A 284 24.85 -2.22 -27.46
CA ARG A 284 23.76 -2.95 -26.82
C ARG A 284 24.11 -4.40 -26.42
N ASP A 285 25.18 -4.99 -26.96
CA ASP A 285 25.28 -6.45 -27.02
C ASP A 285 26.20 -7.13 -25.97
N GLU A 286 26.85 -6.41 -25.05
CA GLU A 286 27.86 -7.03 -24.16
C GLU A 286 27.69 -6.78 -22.65
N ARG A 287 26.64 -6.08 -22.18
CA ARG A 287 26.40 -5.94 -20.73
C ARG A 287 25.46 -7.05 -20.24
N PRO A 288 25.87 -7.89 -19.28
CA PRO A 288 24.96 -8.87 -18.68
C PRO A 288 23.79 -8.13 -18.00
N PHE A 289 22.57 -8.41 -18.47
CA PHE A 289 21.33 -7.89 -17.89
C PHE A 289 21.13 -8.46 -16.47
N LEU A 290 21.68 -7.76 -15.48
CA LEU A 290 21.39 -8.02 -14.07
C LEU A 290 19.97 -7.51 -13.75
N GLY A 291 19.11 -8.37 -13.20
CA GLY A 291 17.80 -7.97 -12.66
C GLY A 291 16.63 -7.91 -13.65
N ARG A 292 16.57 -8.77 -14.67
CA ARG A 292 15.43 -8.79 -15.61
C ARG A 292 14.12 -9.06 -14.86
N LEU A 293 13.18 -8.11 -14.93
CA LEU A 293 11.82 -8.29 -14.44
C LEU A 293 11.08 -9.34 -15.25
N GLN A 294 10.73 -10.44 -14.58
CA GLN A 294 9.87 -11.47 -15.16
C GLN A 294 8.43 -10.95 -15.23
N ARG A 295 7.76 -11.21 -16.36
CA ARG A 295 6.33 -10.94 -16.51
C ARG A 295 5.56 -12.21 -16.14
N GLN A 296 4.54 -12.05 -15.30
CA GLN A 296 3.62 -13.09 -14.90
C GLN A 296 2.29 -12.86 -15.63
N LYS A 297 1.98 -13.76 -16.56
CA LYS A 297 0.72 -13.71 -17.30
C LYS A 297 -0.40 -14.31 -16.47
N VAL A 298 -1.53 -13.62 -16.39
CA VAL A 298 -2.73 -14.08 -15.70
C VAL A 298 -3.94 -13.94 -16.62
N ARG A 299 -4.83 -14.93 -16.61
CA ARG A 299 -6.08 -14.91 -17.36
C ARG A 299 -7.25 -14.60 -16.45
N ILE A 300 -8.08 -13.64 -16.84
CA ILE A 300 -9.21 -13.16 -16.04
C ILE A 300 -10.50 -13.12 -16.84
N SER A 301 -11.63 -13.32 -16.17
CA SER A 301 -12.95 -13.21 -16.79
C SER A 301 -13.56 -11.84 -16.51
N ARG A 302 -14.13 -11.20 -17.53
CA ARG A 302 -14.85 -9.92 -17.38
C ARG A 302 -16.10 -10.05 -16.52
N SER A 303 -16.83 -11.17 -16.64
CA SER A 303 -18.09 -11.37 -15.91
C SER A 303 -17.90 -11.47 -14.40
N ARG A 304 -16.73 -11.94 -13.96
CA ARG A 304 -16.36 -12.12 -12.55
C ARG A 304 -15.06 -11.40 -12.23
N ILE A 305 -14.98 -10.13 -12.61
CA ILE A 305 -13.75 -9.33 -12.53
C ILE A 305 -13.26 -9.16 -11.08
N LEU A 306 -14.15 -8.90 -10.12
CA LEU A 306 -13.77 -8.70 -8.71
C LEU A 306 -13.24 -10.00 -8.07
N GLU A 307 -13.95 -11.12 -8.28
CA GLU A 307 -13.53 -12.43 -7.78
C GLU A 307 -12.19 -12.86 -8.40
N SER A 308 -12.04 -12.64 -9.71
CA SER A 308 -10.78 -12.90 -10.42
C SER A 308 -9.65 -12.05 -9.85
N ALA A 309 -9.89 -10.76 -9.61
CA ALA A 309 -8.91 -9.84 -9.04
C ALA A 309 -8.48 -10.25 -7.63
N ILE A 310 -9.42 -10.62 -6.76
CA ILE A 310 -9.14 -11.16 -5.43
C ILE A 310 -8.20 -12.36 -5.57
N LYS A 311 -8.52 -13.30 -6.47
CA LYS A 311 -7.70 -14.50 -6.63
C LYS A 311 -6.30 -14.21 -7.16
N VAL A 312 -6.18 -13.28 -8.11
CA VAL A 312 -4.87 -12.83 -8.63
C VAL A 312 -4.05 -12.16 -7.53
N MET A 313 -4.66 -11.35 -6.67
CA MET A 313 -3.97 -10.73 -5.54
C MET A 313 -3.52 -11.75 -4.50
N GLU A 314 -4.34 -12.76 -4.19
CA GLU A 314 -3.95 -13.86 -3.29
C GLU A 314 -2.71 -14.59 -3.80
N LEU A 315 -2.72 -15.03 -5.06
CA LEU A 315 -1.68 -15.88 -5.64
C LEU A 315 -0.41 -15.10 -6.02
N TYR A 316 -0.56 -13.93 -6.63
CA TYR A 316 0.54 -13.23 -7.30
C TYR A 316 0.77 -11.81 -6.79
N GLY A 317 -0.09 -11.25 -5.95
CA GLY A 317 0.05 -9.84 -5.53
C GLY A 317 1.38 -9.53 -4.83
N SER A 318 1.93 -10.47 -4.07
CA SER A 318 3.23 -10.35 -3.39
C SER A 318 4.43 -10.75 -4.27
N SER A 319 4.19 -11.25 -5.49
CA SER A 319 5.26 -11.69 -6.38
C SER A 319 6.08 -10.49 -6.89
N PRO A 320 7.43 -10.58 -6.97
CA PRO A 320 8.26 -9.49 -7.52
C PRO A 320 8.10 -9.31 -9.04
N SER A 321 7.53 -10.30 -9.73
CA SER A 321 7.21 -10.25 -11.17
C SER A 321 6.28 -9.08 -11.51
N ILE A 322 6.16 -8.69 -12.79
CA ILE A 322 5.15 -7.71 -13.26
C ILE A 322 3.92 -8.48 -13.74
N LEU A 323 2.71 -8.08 -13.34
CA LEU A 323 1.49 -8.70 -13.86
C LEU A 323 1.20 -8.25 -15.29
N GLU A 324 0.86 -9.21 -16.14
CA GLU A 324 0.33 -9.00 -17.48
C GLU A 324 -1.01 -9.72 -17.57
N VAL A 325 -2.06 -8.97 -17.87
CA VAL A 325 -3.43 -9.48 -17.86
C VAL A 325 -3.87 -9.81 -19.27
N GLU A 326 -4.52 -10.97 -19.41
CA GLU A 326 -5.20 -11.42 -20.62
C GLU A 326 -6.67 -11.73 -20.26
N TYR A 327 -7.62 -11.25 -21.04
CA TYR A 327 -9.03 -11.59 -20.84
C TYR A 327 -9.37 -12.89 -21.56
N PHE A 328 -10.20 -13.73 -20.92
CA PHE A 328 -10.73 -14.92 -21.60
C PHE A 328 -11.47 -14.49 -22.88
N GLU A 329 -11.28 -15.26 -23.95
CA GLU A 329 -11.93 -15.07 -25.26
C GLU A 329 -11.54 -13.77 -26.01
N GLU A 330 -10.50 -13.06 -25.55
CA GLU A 330 -9.99 -11.85 -26.21
C GLU A 330 -8.57 -12.04 -26.76
N VAL A 331 -8.30 -11.40 -27.91
CA VAL A 331 -7.00 -11.46 -28.60
C VAL A 331 -6.01 -10.42 -28.04
N GLY A 332 -6.51 -9.44 -27.28
CA GLY A 332 -5.71 -8.36 -26.69
C GLY A 332 -4.81 -8.87 -25.57
N THR A 333 -3.50 -8.62 -25.69
CA THR A 333 -2.52 -8.91 -24.62
C THR A 333 -1.61 -7.69 -24.40
N GLY A 334 -0.98 -7.63 -23.22
CA GLY A 334 0.00 -6.59 -22.90
C GLY A 334 -0.57 -5.45 -22.04
N LEU A 335 -0.05 -4.24 -22.25
CA LEU A 335 -0.25 -3.11 -21.34
C LEU A 335 -1.70 -2.59 -21.32
N GLY A 336 -2.37 -2.50 -22.48
CA GLY A 336 -3.74 -1.99 -22.58
C GLY A 336 -4.74 -2.77 -21.72
N PRO A 337 -4.90 -4.10 -21.94
CA PRO A 337 -5.76 -4.94 -21.09
C PRO A 337 -5.38 -4.91 -19.60
N THR A 338 -4.09 -4.78 -19.30
CA THR A 338 -3.62 -4.65 -17.92
C THR A 338 -4.06 -3.33 -17.27
N LEU A 339 -3.99 -2.21 -17.98
CA LEU A 339 -4.46 -0.91 -17.48
C LEU A 339 -5.98 -0.91 -17.27
N GLU A 340 -6.71 -1.52 -18.21
CA GLU A 340 -8.15 -1.71 -18.09
C GLU A 340 -8.53 -2.55 -16.87
N PHE A 341 -7.76 -3.60 -16.58
CA PHE A 341 -7.96 -4.41 -15.37
C PHE A 341 -7.87 -3.57 -14.10
N TYR A 342 -6.81 -2.76 -13.94
CA TYR A 342 -6.67 -1.90 -12.78
C TYR A 342 -7.84 -0.90 -12.66
N SER A 343 -8.20 -0.23 -13.76
CA SER A 343 -9.33 0.72 -13.76
C SER A 343 -10.67 0.05 -13.43
N THR A 344 -10.96 -1.12 -14.02
CA THR A 344 -12.22 -1.83 -13.79
C THR A 344 -12.32 -2.37 -12.36
N VAL A 345 -11.22 -2.93 -11.84
CA VAL A 345 -11.17 -3.42 -10.46
C VAL A 345 -11.34 -2.29 -9.46
N SER A 346 -10.74 -1.11 -9.70
CA SER A 346 -10.97 0.08 -8.88
C SER A 346 -12.45 0.46 -8.78
N LYS A 347 -13.17 0.41 -9.91
CA LYS A 347 -14.62 0.63 -9.94
C LYS A 347 -15.40 -0.43 -9.20
N GLU A 348 -15.04 -1.72 -9.32
CA GLU A 348 -15.69 -2.80 -8.57
C GLU A 348 -15.55 -2.64 -7.05
N PHE A 349 -14.35 -2.25 -6.58
CA PHE A 349 -14.13 -1.94 -5.17
C PHE A 349 -14.93 -0.73 -4.70
N SER A 350 -15.44 0.12 -5.60
CA SER A 350 -16.21 1.32 -5.27
C SER A 350 -17.74 1.09 -5.27
N LYS A 351 -18.22 -0.12 -5.59
CA LYS A 351 -19.67 -0.40 -5.69
C LYS A 351 -20.39 -0.42 -4.34
N LYS A 352 -21.62 0.08 -4.29
CA LYS A 352 -22.48 0.02 -3.08
C LYS A 352 -22.85 -1.40 -2.67
N LYS A 353 -22.97 -2.32 -3.65
CA LYS A 353 -23.38 -3.72 -3.43
C LYS A 353 -22.46 -4.50 -2.46
N ILE A 354 -21.19 -4.10 -2.35
CA ILE A 354 -20.21 -4.79 -1.49
C ILE A 354 -20.13 -4.18 -0.08
N LYS A 355 -20.87 -3.10 0.19
CA LYS A 355 -21.06 -2.51 1.53
C LYS A 355 -19.75 -2.22 2.30
N LEU A 356 -18.72 -1.80 1.58
CA LEU A 356 -17.44 -1.39 2.18
C LEU A 356 -17.44 0.05 2.70
N TRP A 357 -18.21 0.93 2.05
CA TRP A 357 -18.09 2.37 2.19
C TRP A 357 -19.34 2.99 2.81
N ARG A 358 -19.17 4.15 3.44
CA ARG A 358 -20.30 5.01 3.81
C ARG A 358 -21.02 5.49 2.56
N GLU A 359 -22.35 5.52 2.62
CA GLU A 359 -23.21 5.85 1.46
C GLU A 359 -23.92 7.21 1.60
N ASN A 360 -23.71 7.94 2.71
CA ASN A 360 -24.48 9.12 3.10
C ASN A 360 -24.44 10.26 2.05
N GLU A 361 -23.28 10.49 1.41
CA GLU A 361 -23.12 11.50 0.37
C GLU A 361 -23.19 10.93 -1.06
N SER A 362 -23.61 9.67 -1.22
CA SER A 362 -23.69 9.05 -2.55
C SER A 362 -24.95 9.48 -3.31
N ILE A 363 -24.84 9.65 -4.63
CA ILE A 363 -25.98 10.03 -5.47
C ILE A 363 -26.98 8.88 -5.49
N ALA A 364 -28.25 9.18 -5.21
CA ALA A 364 -29.34 8.21 -5.26
C ALA A 364 -29.51 7.68 -6.70
N GLY A 365 -29.41 6.36 -6.88
CA GLY A 365 -29.49 5.70 -8.19
C GLY A 365 -28.16 5.37 -8.87
N ASP A 366 -27.03 5.82 -8.32
CA ASP A 366 -25.71 5.37 -8.79
C ASP A 366 -25.31 4.03 -8.13
N ASP A 367 -24.64 3.18 -8.89
CA ASP A 367 -24.10 1.87 -8.47
C ASP A 367 -22.86 2.02 -7.58
N TYR A 368 -22.18 3.17 -7.68
CA TYR A 368 -20.94 3.46 -6.99
C TYR A 368 -21.16 4.32 -5.74
N ALA A 369 -20.41 4.03 -4.68
CA ALA A 369 -20.44 4.77 -3.43
C ALA A 369 -19.69 6.12 -3.52
N PHE A 370 -19.44 6.65 -4.72
CA PHE A 370 -18.75 7.93 -4.89
C PHE A 370 -19.55 9.04 -4.21
N GLY A 371 -18.88 9.77 -3.33
CA GLY A 371 -19.38 10.99 -2.69
C GLY A 371 -18.41 12.13 -2.93
N MET A 372 -18.86 13.36 -2.65
CA MET A 372 -18.05 14.58 -2.79
C MET A 372 -16.76 14.54 -1.95
N ARG A 373 -16.75 13.77 -0.86
CA ARG A 373 -15.62 13.61 0.05
C ARG A 373 -14.76 12.37 -0.19
N GLY A 374 -15.09 11.56 -1.20
CA GLY A 374 -14.39 10.30 -1.47
C GLY A 374 -14.84 9.16 -0.55
N LEU A 375 -14.27 7.98 -0.78
CA LEU A 375 -14.59 6.72 -0.14
C LEU A 375 -13.99 6.67 1.27
N PHE A 376 -14.86 6.46 2.26
CA PHE A 376 -14.48 6.23 3.65
C PHE A 376 -15.20 4.98 4.19
N PRO A 377 -14.55 4.10 4.96
CA PRO A 377 -15.14 2.85 5.42
C PRO A 377 -16.46 3.04 6.17
N ALA A 378 -17.43 2.18 5.88
CA ALA A 378 -18.60 2.05 6.74
C ALA A 378 -18.16 1.52 8.11
N PRO A 379 -18.64 2.12 9.23
CA PRO A 379 -18.31 1.66 10.56
C PRO A 379 -18.87 0.25 10.78
N MET A 380 -18.18 -0.53 11.62
CA MET A 380 -18.63 -1.86 12.01
C MET A 380 -18.43 -2.07 13.51
N SER A 381 -19.34 -2.80 14.14
CA SER A 381 -19.18 -3.21 15.54
C SER A 381 -18.20 -4.37 15.69
N GLU A 382 -17.76 -4.62 16.92
CA GLU A 382 -16.91 -5.77 17.21
C GLU A 382 -17.62 -7.10 16.91
N GLU A 383 -18.91 -7.21 17.23
CA GLU A 383 -19.72 -8.40 16.93
C GLU A 383 -19.81 -8.63 15.43
N GLN A 384 -20.18 -7.59 14.67
CA GLN A 384 -20.25 -7.64 13.21
C GLN A 384 -18.94 -8.07 12.57
N SER A 385 -17.80 -7.70 13.16
CA SER A 385 -16.48 -8.09 12.64
C SER A 385 -16.17 -9.59 12.75
N ASN A 386 -16.82 -10.28 13.68
CA ASN A 386 -16.63 -11.71 13.90
C ASN A 386 -17.57 -12.58 13.06
N ASP A 387 -18.64 -11.99 12.54
CA ASP A 387 -19.61 -12.63 11.65
C ASP A 387 -18.99 -12.96 10.27
N GLU A 388 -19.61 -13.90 9.54
CA GLU A 388 -19.14 -14.26 8.19
C GLU A 388 -19.14 -13.07 7.23
N HIS A 389 -20.16 -12.21 7.31
CA HIS A 389 -20.23 -11.00 6.52
C HIS A 389 -19.08 -10.03 6.86
N GLY A 390 -18.82 -9.78 8.15
CA GLY A 390 -17.71 -8.93 8.58
C GLY A 390 -16.35 -9.47 8.15
N LYS A 391 -16.12 -10.77 8.31
CA LYS A 391 -14.91 -11.44 7.81
C LYS A 391 -14.72 -11.26 6.30
N LYS A 392 -15.81 -11.32 5.52
CA LYS A 392 -15.78 -11.03 4.08
C LYS A 392 -15.41 -9.57 3.79
N VAL A 393 -15.98 -8.61 4.52
CA VAL A 393 -15.63 -7.18 4.41
C VAL A 393 -14.15 -6.95 4.72
N LEU A 394 -13.64 -7.51 5.83
CA LEU A 394 -12.23 -7.41 6.21
C LEU A 394 -11.31 -8.06 5.17
N HIS A 395 -11.70 -9.20 4.61
CA HIS A 395 -10.96 -9.84 3.52
C HIS A 395 -10.91 -8.95 2.27
N LEU A 396 -12.01 -8.28 1.91
CA LEU A 396 -12.04 -7.33 0.79
C LEU A 396 -11.12 -6.13 1.04
N PHE A 397 -11.11 -5.54 2.24
CA PHE A 397 -10.17 -4.47 2.59
C PHE A 397 -8.72 -4.93 2.50
N LYS A 398 -8.41 -6.16 2.95
CA LYS A 398 -7.09 -6.75 2.79
C LYS A 398 -6.70 -6.91 1.33
N MET A 399 -7.60 -7.39 0.48
CA MET A 399 -7.34 -7.51 -0.95
C MET A 399 -7.20 -6.15 -1.63
N LEU A 400 -7.97 -5.15 -1.22
CA LEU A 400 -7.84 -3.76 -1.67
C LEU A 400 -6.47 -3.19 -1.31
N GLY A 401 -6.00 -3.37 -0.07
CA GLY A 401 -4.66 -2.94 0.34
C GLY A 401 -3.56 -3.58 -0.50
N LYS A 402 -3.67 -4.89 -0.75
CA LYS A 402 -2.74 -5.61 -1.63
C LYS A 402 -2.80 -5.10 -3.07
N PHE A 403 -4.00 -4.84 -3.60
CA PHE A 403 -4.22 -4.29 -4.93
C PHE A 403 -3.63 -2.88 -5.09
N VAL A 404 -3.82 -2.00 -4.10
CA VAL A 404 -3.25 -0.64 -4.08
C VAL A 404 -1.72 -0.72 -4.06
N ALA A 405 -1.12 -1.46 -3.12
CA ALA A 405 0.33 -1.64 -3.07
C ALA A 405 0.88 -2.24 -4.38
N ARG A 406 0.14 -3.18 -4.94
CA ARG A 406 0.51 -3.82 -6.20
C ARG A 406 0.49 -2.85 -7.37
N SER A 407 -0.51 -1.98 -7.45
CA SER A 407 -0.60 -0.93 -8.47
C SER A 407 0.59 0.03 -8.39
N MET A 408 1.01 0.42 -7.19
CA MET A 408 2.20 1.25 -6.98
C MET A 408 3.47 0.55 -7.46
N LEU A 409 3.66 -0.72 -7.06
CA LEU A 409 4.84 -1.51 -7.42
C LEU A 409 4.98 -1.67 -8.94
N ASP A 410 3.86 -1.87 -9.65
CA ASP A 410 3.81 -2.01 -11.10
C ASP A 410 3.66 -0.67 -11.86
N SER A 411 3.66 0.46 -11.13
CA SER A 411 3.48 1.82 -11.69
C SER A 411 2.22 1.91 -12.56
N ARG A 412 1.10 1.49 -11.98
CA ARG A 412 -0.24 1.49 -12.57
C ARG A 412 -1.10 2.48 -11.81
N ILE A 413 -1.73 3.40 -12.55
CA ILE A 413 -2.69 4.34 -11.98
C ILE A 413 -3.99 3.56 -11.72
N ILE A 414 -4.56 3.78 -10.55
CA ILE A 414 -5.86 3.25 -10.13
C ILE A 414 -6.81 4.41 -9.88
N ASP A 415 -8.10 4.11 -9.91
CA ASP A 415 -9.17 5.09 -9.74
C ASP A 415 -10.02 4.75 -8.50
N VAL A 416 -9.37 4.79 -7.33
CA VAL A 416 -10.01 4.57 -6.03
C VAL A 416 -9.97 5.89 -5.27
N SER A 417 -11.05 6.65 -5.40
CA SER A 417 -11.18 7.98 -4.80
C SER A 417 -11.30 7.94 -3.27
N PHE A 418 -10.24 7.59 -2.55
CA PHE A 418 -10.19 7.58 -1.08
C PHE A 418 -10.43 8.96 -0.47
N ASN A 419 -11.00 8.99 0.73
CA ASN A 419 -11.02 10.17 1.57
C ASN A 419 -9.64 10.32 2.29
N PRO A 420 -9.02 11.52 2.35
CA PRO A 420 -7.73 11.73 3.02
C PRO A 420 -7.71 11.27 4.48
N THR A 421 -8.82 11.39 5.19
CA THR A 421 -8.95 10.99 6.60
C THR A 421 -8.71 9.49 6.80
N PHE A 422 -8.97 8.66 5.79
CA PHE A 422 -8.60 7.23 5.81
C PHE A 422 -7.10 7.04 6.06
N PHE A 423 -6.25 7.82 5.37
CA PHE A 423 -4.80 7.75 5.50
C PHE A 423 -4.28 8.45 6.77
N ARG A 424 -5.02 9.45 7.30
CA ARG A 424 -4.69 10.06 8.59
C ARG A 424 -4.82 9.06 9.74
N ILE A 425 -5.91 8.29 9.75
CA ILE A 425 -6.18 7.29 10.79
C ILE A 425 -5.22 6.11 10.67
N SER A 426 -4.96 5.63 9.45
CA SER A 426 -4.08 4.47 9.21
C SER A 426 -2.61 4.73 9.54
N ALA A 427 -2.16 5.99 9.51
CA ALA A 427 -0.78 6.34 9.84
C ALA A 427 -0.47 6.18 11.34
N GLY A 428 -1.49 6.02 12.20
CA GLY A 428 -1.37 5.80 13.65
C GLY A 428 -0.73 6.96 14.43
N ASN A 429 -0.33 8.04 13.75
CA ASN A 429 0.48 9.13 14.31
C ASN A 429 -0.20 10.50 14.16
N SER A 430 -1.49 10.59 13.79
CA SER A 430 -2.12 11.91 13.75
C SER A 430 -2.23 12.45 15.17
N THR A 431 -1.40 13.45 15.48
CA THR A 431 -1.41 14.32 16.67
C THR A 431 -2.74 15.04 16.87
N ILE A 432 -3.67 14.90 15.94
CA ILE A 432 -4.99 15.49 15.97
C ILE A 432 -5.94 14.43 16.52
N LYS A 433 -6.37 14.67 17.76
CA LYS A 433 -7.43 13.91 18.41
C LYS A 433 -8.66 13.91 17.47
N PRO A 434 -9.38 12.78 17.32
CA PRO A 434 -10.63 12.75 16.58
C PRO A 434 -11.52 13.94 16.98
N SER A 435 -11.76 14.85 16.05
CA SER A 435 -12.46 16.11 16.28
C SER A 435 -13.73 16.17 15.45
N LEU A 436 -14.61 17.12 15.79
CA LEU A 436 -15.81 17.37 15.00
C LEU A 436 -15.48 17.84 13.57
N GLY A 437 -14.34 18.53 13.38
CA GLY A 437 -13.82 18.90 12.06
C GLY A 437 -13.45 17.68 11.23
N ALA A 438 -12.75 16.71 11.84
CA ALA A 438 -12.43 15.44 11.20
C ALA A 438 -13.69 14.65 10.83
N VAL A 439 -14.75 14.66 11.66
CA VAL A 439 -16.04 14.05 11.31
C VAL A 439 -16.65 14.76 10.11
N ALA A 440 -16.63 16.09 10.07
CA ALA A 440 -17.16 16.87 8.94
C ALA A 440 -16.43 16.59 7.61
N SER A 441 -15.16 16.17 7.66
CA SER A 441 -14.37 15.78 6.49
C SER A 441 -14.86 14.47 5.85
N VAL A 442 -15.57 13.63 6.61
CA VAL A 442 -16.09 12.32 6.19
C VAL A 442 -17.61 12.35 6.03
N ASP A 443 -18.32 12.97 6.97
CA ASP A 443 -19.78 13.07 7.03
C ASP A 443 -20.19 14.44 7.57
N LYS A 444 -20.53 15.35 6.64
CA LYS A 444 -20.89 16.72 6.98
C LYS A 444 -22.21 16.81 7.73
N ASP A 445 -23.17 15.96 7.40
CA ASP A 445 -24.51 15.99 7.98
C ASP A 445 -24.48 15.49 9.42
N LEU A 446 -23.72 14.42 9.69
CA LEU A 446 -23.44 13.96 11.04
C LEU A 446 -22.71 15.04 11.86
N ALA A 447 -21.68 15.68 11.30
CA ALA A 447 -21.02 16.76 12.03
C ALA A 447 -21.98 17.92 12.35
N ASN A 448 -22.87 18.27 11.42
CA ASN A 448 -23.86 19.32 11.63
C ASN A 448 -24.90 18.95 12.70
N SER A 449 -25.30 17.68 12.79
CA SER A 449 -26.24 17.21 13.82
C SER A 449 -25.60 17.15 15.21
N LEU A 450 -24.28 16.93 15.30
CA LEU A 450 -23.53 16.90 16.56
C LEU A 450 -23.16 18.29 17.09
N LYS A 451 -23.03 19.32 16.23
CA LYS A 451 -22.67 20.70 16.64
C LYS A 451 -23.51 21.25 17.81
N PRO A 452 -24.86 21.12 17.83
CA PRO A 452 -25.66 21.56 18.96
C PRO A 452 -25.34 20.81 20.27
N LEU A 453 -25.10 19.49 20.19
CA LEU A 453 -24.78 18.66 21.35
C LEU A 453 -23.42 19.04 21.95
N VAL A 454 -22.42 19.26 21.09
CA VAL A 454 -21.09 19.76 21.50
C VAL A 454 -21.20 21.10 22.20
N ARG A 455 -22.04 22.02 21.69
CA ARG A 455 -22.27 23.32 22.34
C ARG A 455 -22.89 23.17 23.72
N CYS A 456 -23.82 22.24 23.90
CA CYS A 456 -24.41 21.95 25.22
C CYS A 456 -23.39 21.36 26.18
N ALA A 457 -22.58 20.40 25.74
CA ALA A 457 -21.49 19.82 26.56
C ALA A 457 -20.50 20.90 27.00
N ARG A 458 -20.05 21.76 26.09
CA ARG A 458 -19.16 22.89 26.42
C ARG A 458 -19.81 23.87 27.40
N SER A 459 -21.08 24.24 27.18
CA SER A 459 -21.80 25.15 28.10
C SER A 459 -21.92 24.56 29.50
N LYS A 460 -22.12 23.25 29.64
CA LYS A 460 -22.12 22.54 30.92
C LYS A 460 -20.75 22.62 31.59
N GLN A 461 -19.66 22.41 30.84
CA GLN A 461 -18.30 22.51 31.35
C GLN A 461 -17.98 23.94 31.83
N ASP A 462 -18.33 24.96 31.04
CA ASP A 462 -18.12 26.36 31.39
C ASP A 462 -18.83 26.72 32.72
N ILE A 463 -20.08 26.26 32.92
CA ILE A 463 -20.84 26.46 34.16
C ILE A 463 -20.20 25.71 35.35
N GLN A 464 -19.65 24.53 35.11
CA GLN A 464 -18.97 23.75 36.15
C GLN A 464 -17.66 24.40 36.59
N GLU A 465 -16.90 24.97 35.65
CA GLU A 465 -15.62 25.65 35.88
C GLU A 465 -15.79 27.07 36.46
N ASP A 466 -16.95 27.70 36.32
CA ASP A 466 -17.21 29.03 36.87
C ASP A 466 -17.15 29.04 38.42
N GLU A 467 -16.09 29.62 38.98
CA GLU A 467 -15.89 29.74 40.43
C GLU A 467 -16.86 30.72 41.13
N THR A 468 -17.59 31.55 40.36
CA THR A 468 -18.48 32.58 40.92
C THR A 468 -19.86 32.05 41.30
N MET A 469 -20.26 30.87 40.80
CA MET A 469 -21.57 30.27 41.02
C MET A 469 -21.56 29.25 42.16
N THR A 470 -22.60 29.25 43.00
CA THR A 470 -22.78 28.22 44.03
C THR A 470 -23.22 26.88 43.41
N ALA A 471 -23.02 25.76 44.12
CA ALA A 471 -23.37 24.43 43.62
C ALA A 471 -24.85 24.28 43.20
N GLU A 472 -25.77 24.93 43.93
CA GLU A 472 -27.19 24.94 43.61
C GLU A 472 -27.51 25.76 42.34
N GLN A 473 -26.83 26.90 42.18
CA GLN A 473 -26.95 27.73 40.97
C GLN A 473 -26.40 27.00 39.74
N LYS A 474 -25.28 26.28 39.89
CA LYS A 474 -24.72 25.44 38.82
C LYS A 474 -25.69 24.34 38.41
N ALA A 475 -26.28 23.63 39.37
CA ALA A 475 -27.24 22.57 39.09
C ALA A 475 -28.49 23.08 38.35
N GLN A 476 -28.99 24.26 38.71
CA GLN A 476 -30.11 24.88 38.00
C GLN A 476 -29.72 25.33 36.59
N ALA A 477 -28.58 26.01 36.45
CA ALA A 477 -28.11 26.48 35.14
C ALA A 477 -27.84 25.34 34.15
N ILE A 478 -27.33 24.20 34.63
CA ILE A 478 -27.13 22.99 33.80
C ILE A 478 -28.47 22.43 33.31
N LYS A 479 -29.50 22.40 34.16
CA LYS A 479 -30.85 21.95 33.76
C LYS A 479 -31.52 22.89 32.77
N ASP A 480 -31.18 24.17 32.80
CA ASP A 480 -31.72 25.19 31.90
C ASP A 480 -31.03 25.22 30.52
N ILE A 481 -30.01 24.38 30.29
CA ILE A 481 -29.38 24.22 28.98
C ILE A 481 -30.39 23.60 27.99
N LYS A 482 -30.66 24.32 26.89
CA LYS A 482 -31.61 23.91 25.85
C LYS A 482 -31.05 24.03 24.44
N ILE A 483 -31.52 23.16 23.54
CA ILE A 483 -31.25 23.20 22.11
C ILE A 483 -32.50 23.70 21.39
N LYS A 484 -32.46 24.95 20.88
CA LYS A 484 -33.59 25.56 20.13
C LYS A 484 -34.95 25.34 20.83
N ASP A 485 -34.98 25.58 22.14
CA ASP A 485 -36.14 25.45 23.04
C ASP A 485 -36.49 24.06 23.60
N ALA A 486 -35.83 22.99 23.12
CA ALA A 486 -35.99 21.63 23.64
C ALA A 486 -34.90 21.26 24.65
N SER A 487 -35.20 20.39 25.62
CA SER A 487 -34.16 19.73 26.42
C SER A 487 -33.45 18.64 25.59
N ILE A 488 -32.31 18.15 26.06
CA ILE A 488 -31.59 17.07 25.36
C ILE A 488 -32.41 15.78 25.34
N GLU A 489 -33.13 15.51 26.43
CA GLU A 489 -34.00 14.34 26.60
C GLU A 489 -35.16 14.34 25.59
N ASP A 490 -35.69 15.52 25.24
CA ASP A 490 -36.76 15.68 24.25
C ASP A 490 -36.33 15.27 22.83
N LEU A 491 -35.02 15.14 22.56
CA LEU A 491 -34.52 14.69 21.27
C LEU A 491 -34.69 13.18 21.07
N GLY A 492 -34.94 12.41 22.14
CA GLY A 492 -35.14 10.96 22.07
C GLY A 492 -33.94 10.20 21.48
N LEU A 493 -32.73 10.69 21.75
CA LEU A 493 -31.50 10.04 21.32
C LEU A 493 -31.13 8.95 22.31
N ASP A 494 -30.66 7.82 21.79
CA ASP A 494 -30.08 6.72 22.54
C ASP A 494 -28.58 6.57 22.22
N PHE A 495 -27.89 5.65 22.87
CA PHE A 495 -26.48 5.35 22.60
C PHE A 495 -26.31 4.40 21.40
N THR A 496 -27.00 4.67 20.28
CA THR A 496 -26.73 4.04 18.99
C THR A 496 -26.03 5.00 18.02
N LEU A 497 -25.26 4.47 17.08
CA LEU A 497 -24.54 5.27 16.10
C LEU A 497 -25.53 5.85 15.06
N PRO A 498 -25.60 7.20 14.88
CA PRO A 498 -26.50 7.78 13.88
C PRO A 498 -26.25 7.25 12.47
N GLY A 499 -27.32 6.82 11.80
CA GLY A 499 -27.27 6.17 10.48
C GLY A 499 -26.98 4.65 10.52
N TYR A 500 -26.58 4.11 11.67
CA TYR A 500 -26.26 2.70 11.88
C TYR A 500 -26.88 2.19 13.19
N PRO A 501 -28.22 2.03 13.25
CA PRO A 501 -28.94 1.70 14.50
C PRO A 501 -28.57 0.32 15.07
N THR A 502 -27.95 -0.55 14.27
CA THR A 502 -27.45 -1.85 14.73
C THR A 502 -26.14 -1.76 15.51
N ILE A 503 -25.49 -0.59 15.55
CA ILE A 503 -24.23 -0.38 16.24
C ILE A 503 -24.51 0.39 17.52
N GLU A 504 -24.46 -0.31 18.65
CA GLU A 504 -24.51 0.32 19.96
C GLU A 504 -23.14 0.90 20.33
N LEU A 505 -23.13 2.14 20.84
CA LEU A 505 -21.94 2.87 21.23
C LEU A 505 -21.37 2.41 22.58
N GLN A 506 -22.20 1.75 23.37
CA GLN A 506 -21.87 1.12 24.65
C GLN A 506 -22.84 -0.06 24.88
N PRO A 507 -22.54 -0.97 25.83
CA PRO A 507 -23.43 -2.10 26.11
C PRO A 507 -24.84 -1.64 26.51
N ASN A 508 -25.87 -2.23 25.87
CA ASN A 508 -27.28 -1.85 26.00
C ASN A 508 -27.53 -0.39 25.62
N GLY A 509 -26.81 0.12 24.63
CA GLY A 509 -26.85 1.53 24.24
C GLY A 509 -28.23 1.97 23.77
N ALA A 510 -29.00 1.09 23.13
CA ALA A 510 -30.37 1.35 22.68
C ALA A 510 -31.37 1.56 23.83
N GLU A 511 -31.04 1.15 25.06
CA GLU A 511 -31.88 1.33 26.26
C GLU A 511 -31.45 2.54 27.11
N ILE A 512 -30.37 3.23 26.73
CA ILE A 512 -29.79 4.33 27.49
C ILE A 512 -30.08 5.63 26.76
N ASP A 513 -30.97 6.44 27.33
CA ASP A 513 -31.29 7.76 26.81
C ASP A 513 -30.11 8.74 26.99
N VAL A 514 -29.93 9.61 26.00
CA VAL A 514 -28.97 10.72 26.06
C VAL A 514 -29.58 11.87 26.85
N THR A 515 -28.89 12.26 27.91
CA THR A 515 -29.25 13.35 28.84
C THR A 515 -28.14 14.38 28.89
N ILE A 516 -28.38 15.52 29.56
CA ILE A 516 -27.33 16.52 29.80
C ILE A 516 -26.13 15.96 30.58
N ASP A 517 -26.33 14.90 31.34
CA ASP A 517 -25.27 14.29 32.15
C ASP A 517 -24.31 13.46 31.30
N ASN A 518 -24.81 12.78 30.26
CA ASN A 518 -24.03 11.85 29.45
C ASN A 518 -23.80 12.30 27.98
N VAL A 519 -24.32 13.46 27.56
CA VAL A 519 -24.18 13.99 26.19
C VAL A 519 -22.73 14.10 25.71
N GLU A 520 -21.81 14.43 26.61
CA GLU A 520 -20.37 14.51 26.29
C GLU A 520 -19.82 13.13 25.89
N LEU A 521 -20.16 12.10 26.68
CA LEU A 521 -19.79 10.72 26.39
C LEU A 521 -20.42 10.23 25.09
N TYR A 522 -21.69 10.57 24.84
CA TYR A 522 -22.35 10.25 23.58
C TYR A 522 -21.59 10.82 22.38
N VAL A 523 -21.26 12.11 22.41
CA VAL A 523 -20.51 12.77 21.34
C VAL A 523 -19.13 12.14 21.16
N GLU A 524 -18.38 11.90 22.24
CA GLU A 524 -17.07 11.25 22.18
C GLU A 524 -17.17 9.87 21.51
N LYS A 525 -18.16 9.06 21.90
CA LYS A 525 -18.40 7.73 21.34
C LYS A 525 -18.81 7.78 19.87
N VAL A 526 -19.67 8.72 19.46
CA VAL A 526 -20.04 8.87 18.04
C VAL A 526 -18.82 9.23 17.20
N ILE A 527 -17.95 10.12 17.68
CA ILE A 527 -16.71 10.50 17.00
C ILE A 527 -15.77 9.28 16.90
N ASP A 528 -15.55 8.56 17.99
CA ASP A 528 -14.66 7.39 18.05
C ASP A 528 -15.18 6.22 17.18
N PHE A 529 -16.48 5.92 17.18
CA PHE A 529 -17.03 4.93 16.26
C PHE A 529 -16.99 5.38 14.80
N THR A 530 -16.99 6.69 14.53
CA THR A 530 -16.95 7.22 13.17
C THR A 530 -15.55 7.20 12.58
N LEU A 531 -14.52 7.52 13.36
CA LEU A 531 -13.14 7.74 12.88
C LEU A 531 -12.09 6.83 13.54
N GLY A 532 -12.39 6.27 14.69
CA GLY A 532 -11.48 5.43 15.48
C GLY A 532 -11.90 3.97 15.44
N GLN A 533 -12.34 3.43 16.58
CA GLN A 533 -12.55 1.99 16.75
C GLN A 533 -13.52 1.35 15.75
N GLY A 534 -14.54 2.09 15.26
CA GLY A 534 -15.53 1.54 14.33
C GLY A 534 -15.00 1.27 12.92
N VAL A 535 -13.84 1.82 12.56
CA VAL A 535 -13.19 1.60 11.25
C VAL A 535 -11.81 0.95 11.36
N GLN A 536 -11.29 0.78 12.58
CA GLN A 536 -9.93 0.30 12.83
C GLN A 536 -9.66 -1.07 12.22
N LYS A 537 -10.59 -2.03 12.37
CA LYS A 537 -10.39 -3.40 11.84
C LYS A 537 -10.28 -3.41 10.31
N GLN A 538 -11.06 -2.57 9.62
CA GLN A 538 -11.03 -2.39 8.18
C GLN A 538 -9.70 -1.78 7.74
N VAL A 539 -9.24 -0.73 8.44
CA VAL A 539 -7.95 -0.07 8.20
C VAL A 539 -6.79 -1.04 8.42
N ASP A 540 -6.80 -1.79 9.52
CA ASP A 540 -5.77 -2.78 9.83
C ASP A 540 -5.72 -3.90 8.78
N ALA A 541 -6.89 -4.36 8.31
CA ALA A 541 -6.96 -5.35 7.25
C ALA A 541 -6.34 -4.81 5.94
N PHE A 542 -6.65 -3.57 5.57
CA PHE A 542 -6.04 -2.88 4.43
C PHE A 542 -4.52 -2.77 4.58
N CYS A 543 -4.03 -2.25 5.71
CA CYS A 543 -2.60 -2.09 5.99
C CYS A 543 -1.86 -3.44 5.99
N THR A 544 -2.50 -4.49 6.52
CA THR A 544 -1.99 -5.86 6.50
C THR A 544 -1.85 -6.37 5.07
N GLY A 545 -2.87 -6.17 4.25
CA GLY A 545 -2.86 -6.56 2.84
C GLY A 545 -1.81 -5.82 2.03
N PHE A 546 -1.71 -4.50 2.22
CA PHE A 546 -0.71 -3.64 1.62
C PHE A 546 0.71 -4.11 1.95
N SER A 547 0.97 -4.37 3.24
CA SER A 547 2.27 -4.82 3.76
C SER A 547 2.67 -6.22 3.31
N GLN A 548 1.79 -6.97 2.62
CA GLN A 548 2.18 -8.20 1.94
C GLN A 548 2.94 -7.94 0.63
N VAL A 549 2.86 -6.73 0.07
CA VAL A 549 3.58 -6.34 -1.13
C VAL A 549 4.84 -5.58 -0.75
N PHE A 550 4.72 -4.47 -0.01
CA PHE A 550 5.82 -3.77 0.65
C PHE A 550 5.30 -3.02 1.88
N PRO A 551 6.14 -2.69 2.88
CA PRO A 551 5.72 -2.13 4.15
C PRO A 551 4.85 -0.88 4.01
N TYR A 552 3.69 -0.89 4.68
CA TYR A 552 2.80 0.28 4.72
C TYR A 552 3.50 1.51 5.33
N SER A 553 4.45 1.31 6.24
CA SER A 553 5.27 2.37 6.83
C SER A 553 6.08 3.17 5.80
N ALA A 554 6.29 2.64 4.58
CA ALA A 554 6.91 3.37 3.49
C ALA A 554 6.05 4.54 2.99
N LEU A 555 4.72 4.49 3.20
CA LEU A 555 3.81 5.59 2.87
C LEU A 555 3.90 6.78 3.82
N LYS A 556 4.59 6.66 4.98
CA LYS A 556 4.86 7.81 5.87
C LYS A 556 5.64 8.92 5.18
N ALA A 557 6.29 8.61 4.06
CA ALA A 557 6.93 9.61 3.22
C ALA A 557 5.92 10.53 2.50
N PHE A 558 4.60 10.31 2.54
CA PHE A 558 3.60 11.13 1.83
C PHE A 558 2.55 11.69 2.78
N THR A 559 2.00 12.85 2.42
CA THR A 559 0.82 13.36 3.11
C THR A 559 -0.42 12.57 2.68
N PRO A 560 -1.49 12.56 3.50
CA PRO A 560 -2.76 11.94 3.13
C PRO A 560 -3.31 12.42 1.78
N ASP A 561 -3.23 13.72 1.49
CA ASP A 561 -3.72 14.29 0.24
C ASP A 561 -2.88 13.86 -0.97
N GLU A 562 -1.57 13.71 -0.81
CA GLU A 562 -0.69 13.17 -1.86
C GLU A 562 -0.96 11.68 -2.14
N LEU A 563 -1.30 10.91 -1.11
CA LEU A 563 -1.72 9.51 -1.29
C LEU A 563 -3.04 9.43 -2.05
N VAL A 564 -4.00 10.29 -1.74
CA VAL A 564 -5.26 10.40 -2.47
C VAL A 564 -5.05 10.80 -3.94
N MET A 565 -4.13 11.74 -4.19
CA MET A 565 -3.69 12.12 -5.53
C MET A 565 -3.10 10.93 -6.30
N LEU A 566 -2.24 10.12 -5.66
CA LEU A 566 -1.65 8.92 -6.26
C LEU A 566 -2.68 7.83 -6.61
N PHE A 567 -3.85 7.82 -5.97
CA PHE A 567 -4.85 6.76 -6.10
C PHE A 567 -6.14 7.17 -6.82
N GLY A 568 -6.13 8.31 -7.52
CA GLY A 568 -7.17 8.62 -8.51
C GLY A 568 -7.94 9.91 -8.27
N ARG A 569 -7.67 10.65 -7.19
CA ARG A 569 -8.29 11.96 -6.96
C ARG A 569 -7.25 13.07 -6.98
N ALA A 570 -7.02 13.63 -8.15
CA ALA A 570 -6.22 14.82 -8.36
C ALA A 570 -7.11 15.94 -8.95
N GLU A 571 -6.90 17.18 -8.52
CA GLU A 571 -7.36 18.32 -9.31
C GLU A 571 -6.37 18.49 -10.47
N GLU A 572 -6.82 18.12 -11.67
CA GLU A 572 -6.02 18.28 -12.87
C GLU A 572 -6.10 19.73 -13.35
N ASP A 573 -4.94 20.33 -13.60
CA ASP A 573 -4.87 21.66 -14.20
C ASP A 573 -5.07 21.55 -15.72
N TRP A 574 -6.29 21.85 -16.15
CA TRP A 574 -6.66 21.97 -17.56
C TRP A 574 -6.52 23.41 -18.08
N SER A 575 -5.73 24.26 -17.40
CA SER A 575 -5.43 25.60 -17.89
C SER A 575 -4.77 25.57 -19.27
N LEU A 576 -5.00 26.63 -20.03
CA LEU A 576 -4.40 26.79 -21.36
C LEU A 576 -2.86 26.73 -21.28
N GLU A 577 -2.27 27.29 -20.23
CA GLU A 577 -0.81 27.29 -20.00
C GLU A 577 -0.28 25.86 -19.86
N THR A 578 -0.88 25.06 -18.97
CA THR A 578 -0.49 23.67 -18.76
C THR A 578 -0.73 22.80 -19.99
N LEU A 579 -1.82 23.02 -20.72
CA LEU A 579 -2.09 22.35 -21.98
C LEU A 579 -1.05 22.71 -23.06
N MET A 580 -0.69 23.98 -23.17
CA MET A 580 0.33 24.44 -24.12
C MET A 580 1.71 23.84 -23.83
N ASP A 581 2.10 23.77 -22.56
CA ASP A 581 3.38 23.18 -22.15
C ASP A 581 3.42 21.66 -22.32
N SER A 582 2.26 21.00 -22.23
CA SER A 582 2.13 19.54 -22.35
C SER A 582 2.01 19.07 -23.80
N ILE A 583 1.53 19.92 -24.72
CA ILE A 583 1.37 19.56 -26.14
C ILE A 583 2.69 19.73 -26.89
N LYS A 584 3.19 18.63 -27.46
CA LYS A 584 4.28 18.66 -28.43
C LYS A 584 3.72 18.59 -29.84
N ALA A 585 3.76 19.71 -30.55
CA ALA A 585 3.45 19.74 -31.97
C ALA A 585 4.58 19.06 -32.76
N ASP A 586 4.22 18.11 -33.62
CA ASP A 586 5.16 17.36 -34.47
C ASP A 586 4.61 17.30 -35.92
N HIS A 587 5.39 16.74 -36.84
CA HIS A 587 5.02 16.47 -38.24
C HIS A 587 4.59 17.73 -39.02
N GLY A 588 5.33 18.81 -38.84
CA GLY A 588 5.14 20.06 -39.60
C GLY A 588 4.18 21.06 -38.97
N PHE A 589 3.57 20.70 -37.83
CA PHE A 589 2.87 21.65 -36.97
C PHE A 589 3.82 22.22 -35.91
N ASN A 590 3.55 23.45 -35.50
CA ASN A 590 4.15 24.10 -34.33
C ASN A 590 3.03 24.70 -33.45
N LEU A 591 3.36 25.12 -32.24
CA LEU A 591 2.38 25.75 -31.33
C LEU A 591 1.74 27.02 -31.93
N ASP A 592 2.38 27.63 -32.92
CA ASP A 592 1.84 28.78 -33.63
C ASP A 592 0.83 28.46 -34.73
N SER A 593 0.75 27.20 -35.13
CA SER A 593 -0.10 26.73 -36.23
C SER A 593 -1.57 26.92 -35.88
N ALA A 594 -2.35 27.45 -36.83
CA ALA A 594 -3.78 27.70 -36.62
C ALA A 594 -4.54 26.45 -36.14
N SER A 595 -4.18 25.26 -36.64
CA SER A 595 -4.80 24.00 -36.21
C SER A 595 -4.51 23.66 -34.74
N VAL A 596 -3.32 23.98 -34.23
CA VAL A 596 -2.95 23.74 -32.83
C VAL A 596 -3.63 24.78 -31.92
N LYS A 597 -3.68 26.04 -32.36
CA LYS A 597 -4.40 27.13 -31.67
C LYS A 597 -5.91 26.96 -31.63
N ASN A 598 -6.50 26.21 -32.55
CA ASN A 598 -7.93 25.89 -32.56
C ASN A 598 -8.26 24.61 -31.76
N LEU A 599 -7.26 23.77 -31.51
CA LEU A 599 -7.40 22.56 -30.69
C LEU A 599 -7.37 22.90 -29.21
N LEU A 600 -6.45 23.80 -28.84
CA LEU A 600 -6.39 24.49 -27.55
C LEU A 600 -7.51 25.53 -27.44
#